data_AF-A0A426X9J6-F1
#
_entry.id   AF-A0A426X9J6-F1
#
_cell.length_a   1.000
_cell.length_b   1.000
_cell.length_c   1.000
_cell.angle_alpha   90.00
_cell.angle_beta   90.00
_cell.angle_gamma   90.00
#
_symmetry.space_group_name_H-M   'P 1'
#
loop_
_entity.id
_entity.type
_entity.pdbx_description
1 polymer ?
#
loop_
_entity_poly.entity_id
_entity_poly.type
_entity_poly.pdbx_seq_one_letter_code
_entity_poly.pdbx_strand_id
1 'polypeptide(L)'
;MDNRVDLLRKEVQRLKKGGDLDVVAAVEAQASEAQSLIDNLQTELDENARTQVWQMEIELLELTRSKDALRANLPRQAIEDYKKSFGFEMGLVRMRRISLENGYQLVLVRLQTRHPGVEIEEDPFVLLPEDADVPMADEQPFNDSPPPPEE
;
A
#
# COMPACT_ATOMS: atom_id res chain seq x y z
N MET A 1 -11.47 -37.76 -90.62
CA MET A 1 -12.15 -37.67 -89.30
C MET A 1 -11.47 -36.64 -88.40
N ASP A 2 -10.57 -35.81 -88.94
CA ASP A 2 -9.49 -35.16 -88.17
C ASP A 2 -9.83 -33.75 -87.66
N ASN A 3 -10.74 -33.03 -88.34
CA ASN A 3 -11.10 -31.65 -87.98
C ASN A 3 -11.77 -31.50 -86.60
N ARG A 4 -12.45 -32.55 -86.12
CA ARG A 4 -13.15 -32.53 -84.83
C ARG A 4 -12.18 -32.72 -83.66
N VAL A 5 -11.10 -33.49 -83.89
CA VAL A 5 -10.03 -33.71 -82.91
C VAL A 5 -9.21 -32.43 -82.72
N ASP A 6 -8.93 -31.72 -83.81
CA ASP A 6 -8.20 -30.44 -83.75
C ASP A 6 -8.99 -29.32 -83.07
N LEU A 7 -10.30 -29.28 -83.27
CA LEU A 7 -11.17 -28.31 -82.59
C LEU A 7 -11.21 -28.56 -81.08
N LEU A 8 -11.37 -29.82 -80.66
CA LEU A 8 -11.36 -30.20 -79.24
C LEU A 8 -10.00 -29.90 -78.60
N ARG A 9 -8.89 -30.13 -79.32
CA ARG A 9 -7.55 -29.79 -78.84
C ARG A 9 -7.36 -28.29 -78.63
N LYS A 10 -7.86 -27.45 -79.54
CA LYS A 10 -7.83 -25.99 -79.39
C LYS A 10 -8.71 -25.51 -78.24
N GLU A 11 -9.89 -26.09 -78.06
CA GLU A 11 -10.80 -25.69 -76.98
C GLU A 11 -10.26 -26.10 -75.60
N VAL A 12 -9.65 -27.29 -75.49
CA VAL A 12 -8.96 -27.71 -74.25
C VAL A 12 -7.78 -26.79 -73.94
N GLN A 13 -7.00 -26.35 -74.93
CA GLN A 13 -5.94 -25.37 -74.72
C GLN A 13 -6.47 -24.00 -74.29
N ARG A 14 -7.61 -23.55 -74.83
CA ARG A 14 -8.27 -22.31 -74.42
C ARG A 14 -8.79 -22.39 -72.99
N LEU A 15 -9.46 -23.48 -72.62
CA LEU A 15 -9.95 -23.71 -71.26
C LEU A 15 -8.79 -23.81 -70.26
N LYS A 16 -7.70 -24.49 -70.63
CA LYS A 16 -6.46 -24.60 -69.85
C LYS A 16 -5.73 -23.28 -69.65
N LYS A 17 -5.89 -22.31 -70.55
CA LYS A 17 -5.17 -21.03 -70.50
C LYS A 17 -6.03 -19.84 -70.04
N GLY A 18 -7.35 -19.90 -70.23
CA GLY A 18 -8.26 -18.78 -70.00
C GLY A 18 -9.21 -18.95 -68.80
N GLY A 19 -9.68 -20.17 -68.51
CA GLY A 19 -10.59 -20.40 -67.38
C GLY A 19 -9.88 -20.52 -66.04
N ASP A 20 -8.68 -21.10 -66.05
CA ASP A 20 -7.87 -21.31 -64.84
C ASP A 20 -7.15 -20.02 -64.41
N LEU A 21 -6.75 -19.18 -65.37
CA LEU A 21 -5.93 -17.99 -65.10
C LEU A 21 -6.70 -16.86 -64.40
N ASP A 22 -7.97 -16.66 -64.76
CA ASP A 22 -8.83 -15.63 -64.15
C ASP A 22 -9.25 -16.01 -62.72
N VAL A 23 -9.56 -17.30 -62.50
CA VAL A 23 -9.84 -17.85 -61.17
C VAL A 23 -8.59 -17.80 -60.29
N VAL A 24 -7.41 -18.13 -60.83
CA VAL A 24 -6.14 -18.03 -60.10
C VAL A 24 -5.81 -16.57 -59.75
N ALA A 25 -6.01 -15.63 -60.68
CA ALA A 25 -5.80 -14.20 -60.40
C ALA A 25 -6.74 -13.66 -59.32
N ALA A 26 -8.02 -14.06 -59.34
CA ALA A 26 -8.98 -13.69 -58.30
C ALA A 26 -8.60 -14.29 -56.92
N VAL A 27 -8.16 -15.55 -56.89
CA VAL A 27 -7.69 -16.21 -55.66
C VAL A 27 -6.41 -15.56 -55.12
N GLU A 28 -5.47 -15.20 -55.99
CA GLU A 28 -4.22 -14.53 -55.60
C GLU A 28 -4.47 -13.12 -55.06
N ALA A 29 -5.39 -12.37 -55.68
CA ALA A 29 -5.83 -11.07 -55.17
C ALA A 29 -6.49 -11.21 -53.79
N GLN A 30 -7.38 -12.19 -53.63
CA GLN A 30 -8.05 -12.47 -52.35
C GLN A 30 -7.05 -12.92 -51.26
N ALA A 31 -6.05 -13.72 -51.61
CA ALA A 31 -4.99 -14.12 -50.69
C ALA A 31 -4.13 -12.92 -50.25
N SER A 32 -3.83 -12.01 -51.17
CA SER A 32 -3.08 -10.78 -50.87
C SER A 32 -3.86 -9.83 -49.96
N GLU A 33 -5.17 -9.71 -50.19
CA GLU A 33 -6.07 -8.94 -49.33
C GLU A 33 -6.18 -9.56 -47.93
N ALA A 34 -6.34 -10.88 -47.83
CA ALA A 34 -6.37 -11.59 -46.55
C ALA A 34 -5.05 -11.43 -45.78
N GLN A 35 -3.90 -11.48 -46.47
CA GLN A 35 -2.60 -11.26 -45.84
C GLN A 35 -2.45 -9.84 -45.29
N SER A 36 -2.85 -8.83 -46.07
CA SER A 36 -2.86 -7.43 -45.63
C SER A 36 -3.74 -7.21 -44.40
N LEU A 37 -4.92 -7.85 -44.35
CA LEU A 37 -5.81 -7.80 -43.18
C LEU A 37 -5.17 -8.44 -41.95
N ILE A 38 -4.48 -9.56 -42.11
CA ILE A 38 -3.75 -10.22 -41.01
C ILE A 38 -2.64 -9.30 -40.49
N ASP A 39 -1.84 -8.73 -41.38
CA ASP A 39 -0.73 -7.84 -41.00
C ASP A 39 -1.26 -6.60 -40.26
N ASN A 40 -2.34 -5.99 -40.74
CA ASN A 40 -2.98 -4.84 -40.08
C ASN A 40 -3.51 -5.23 -38.69
N LEU A 41 -4.25 -6.34 -38.57
CA LEU A 41 -4.76 -6.81 -37.28
C LEU A 41 -3.63 -7.15 -36.30
N GLN A 42 -2.52 -7.70 -36.77
CA GLN A 42 -1.34 -7.94 -35.95
C GLN A 42 -0.74 -6.64 -35.42
N THR A 43 -0.62 -5.62 -36.28
CA THR A 43 -0.12 -4.30 -35.83
C THR A 43 -1.03 -3.64 -34.80
N GLU A 44 -2.36 -3.68 -35.00
CA GLU A 44 -3.32 -3.14 -34.03
C GLU A 44 -3.25 -3.87 -32.68
N LEU A 45 -3.11 -5.20 -32.69
CA LEU A 45 -2.96 -5.99 -31.47
C LEU A 45 -1.67 -5.63 -30.71
N ASP A 46 -0.56 -5.49 -31.43
CA ASP A 46 0.73 -5.10 -30.83
C ASP A 46 0.69 -3.69 -30.24
N GLU A 47 0.07 -2.73 -30.93
CA GLU A 47 -0.10 -1.36 -30.44
C GLU A 47 -1.00 -1.29 -29.20
N ASN A 48 -2.10 -2.05 -29.21
CA ASN A 48 -2.99 -2.14 -28.05
C ASN A 48 -2.27 -2.78 -26.85
N ALA A 49 -1.52 -3.88 -27.08
CA ALA A 49 -0.74 -4.53 -26.04
C ALA A 49 0.31 -3.58 -25.44
N ARG A 50 1.01 -2.80 -26.27
CA ARG A 50 1.97 -1.78 -25.80
C ARG A 50 1.29 -0.70 -24.97
N THR A 51 0.13 -0.22 -25.42
CA THR A 51 -0.63 0.81 -24.70
C THR A 51 -1.07 0.31 -23.33
N GLN A 52 -1.56 -0.93 -23.25
CA GLN A 52 -1.95 -1.55 -21.97
C GLN A 52 -0.76 -1.71 -21.03
N VAL A 53 0.38 -2.20 -21.52
CA VAL A 53 1.60 -2.31 -20.70
C VAL A 53 2.01 -0.94 -20.17
N TRP A 54 1.99 0.10 -21.00
CA TRP A 54 2.37 1.45 -20.61
C TRP A 54 1.43 2.03 -19.54
N GLN A 55 0.13 1.78 -19.66
CA GLN A 55 -0.85 2.15 -18.62
C GLN A 55 -0.57 1.44 -17.30
N MET A 56 -0.34 0.12 -17.33
CA MET A 56 -0.01 -0.65 -16.15
C MET A 56 1.30 -0.18 -15.48
N GLU A 57 2.31 0.21 -16.27
CA GLU A 57 3.55 0.77 -15.75
C GLU A 57 3.33 2.10 -15.01
N ILE A 58 2.47 2.98 -15.54
CA ILE A 58 2.10 4.23 -14.85
C ILE A 58 1.37 3.92 -13.54
N GLU A 59 0.35 3.07 -13.59
CA GLU A 59 -0.43 2.71 -12.40
C GLU A 59 0.47 2.11 -11.32
N LEU A 60 1.42 1.25 -11.72
CA LEU A 60 2.39 0.66 -10.80
C LEU A 60 3.35 1.69 -10.21
N LEU A 61 3.77 2.68 -11.00
CA LEU A 61 4.60 3.79 -10.52
C LEU A 61 3.84 4.68 -9.52
N GLU A 62 2.59 5.04 -9.83
CA GLU A 62 1.73 5.81 -8.94
C GLU A 62 1.44 5.06 -7.64
N LEU A 63 1.12 3.77 -7.71
CA LEU A 63 0.90 2.92 -6.55
C LEU A 63 2.15 2.84 -5.67
N THR A 64 3.33 2.67 -6.27
CA THR A 64 4.60 2.63 -5.55
C THR A 64 4.87 3.96 -4.84
N ARG A 65 4.66 5.08 -5.52
CA ARG A 65 4.79 6.41 -4.93
C ARG A 65 3.82 6.65 -3.76
N SER A 66 2.57 6.21 -3.92
CA SER A 66 1.55 6.29 -2.87
C SER A 66 1.93 5.44 -1.65
N LYS A 67 2.39 4.20 -1.88
CA LYS A 67 2.88 3.31 -0.84
C LYS A 67 4.06 3.92 -0.07
N ASP A 68 5.02 4.52 -0.76
CA ASP A 68 6.16 5.16 -0.12
C ASP A 68 5.73 6.39 0.70
N ALA A 69 4.78 7.18 0.20
CA ALA A 69 4.20 8.29 0.94
C ALA A 69 3.49 7.81 2.21
N LEU A 70 2.69 6.74 2.13
CA LEU A 70 2.04 6.13 3.29
C LEU A 70 3.07 5.63 4.32
N ARG A 71 4.13 4.96 3.86
CA ARG A 71 5.21 4.47 4.71
C ARG A 71 5.89 5.60 5.50
N ALA A 72 6.01 6.78 4.91
CA ALA A 72 6.58 7.95 5.57
C ALA A 72 5.58 8.67 6.51
N ASN A 73 4.30 8.74 6.14
CA ASN A 73 3.29 9.52 6.85
C ASN A 73 2.62 8.75 8.00
N LEU A 74 2.36 7.45 7.85
CA LEU A 74 1.70 6.64 8.88
C LEU A 74 2.42 6.67 10.24
N PRO A 75 3.75 6.50 10.32
CA PRO A 75 4.45 6.57 11.61
C PRO A 75 4.39 7.96 12.23
N ARG A 76 4.44 9.01 11.41
CA ARG A 76 4.35 10.40 11.89
C ARG A 76 2.99 10.66 12.53
N GLN A 77 1.92 10.24 11.85
CA GLN A 77 0.57 10.35 12.36
C GLN A 77 0.39 9.56 13.66
N ALA A 78 0.83 8.29 13.69
CA ALA A 78 0.72 7.45 14.87
C ALA A 78 1.46 8.03 16.10
N ILE A 79 2.65 8.63 15.90
CA ILE A 79 3.39 9.31 16.95
C ILE A 79 2.65 10.56 17.43
N GLU A 80 2.08 11.33 16.52
CA GLU A 80 1.30 12.53 16.87
C GLU A 80 0.04 12.17 17.65
N ASP A 81 -0.68 11.14 17.22
CA ASP A 81 -1.87 10.63 17.90
C ASP A 81 -1.51 10.09 19.29
N TYR A 82 -0.43 9.32 19.41
CA TYR A 82 0.07 8.85 20.71
C TYR A 82 0.42 10.01 21.65
N LYS A 83 1.10 11.07 21.15
CA LYS A 83 1.42 12.25 21.95
C LYS A 83 0.20 13.02 22.43
N LYS A 84 -0.95 12.88 21.76
CA LYS A 84 -2.24 13.47 22.14
C LYS A 84 -3.06 12.56 23.05
N SER A 85 -2.67 11.29 23.22
CA SER A 85 -3.39 10.34 24.08
C SER A 85 -3.28 10.73 25.56
N PHE A 86 -4.33 10.40 26.32
CA PHE A 86 -4.37 10.63 27.76
C PHE A 86 -3.28 9.81 28.48
N GLY A 87 -3.00 8.59 28.00
CA GLY A 87 -1.93 7.76 28.53
C GLY A 87 -0.54 8.42 28.46
N PHE A 88 -0.26 9.14 27.37
CA PHE A 88 0.99 9.90 27.24
C PHE A 88 1.05 11.08 28.23
N GLU A 89 -0.03 11.85 28.35
CA GLU A 89 -0.11 12.96 29.32
C GLU A 89 0.07 12.47 30.76
N MET A 90 -0.66 11.43 31.17
CA MET A 90 -0.53 10.84 32.50
C MET A 90 0.85 10.23 32.73
N GLY A 91 1.47 9.66 31.68
CA GLY A 91 2.86 9.21 31.71
C GLY A 91 3.83 10.34 32.06
N LEU A 92 3.65 11.54 31.48
CA LEU A 92 4.47 12.71 31.80
C LEU A 92 4.25 13.20 33.23
N VAL A 93 3.01 13.21 33.71
CA VAL A 93 2.68 13.57 35.11
C VAL A 93 3.38 12.63 36.09
N ARG A 94 3.29 11.32 35.85
CA ARG A 94 3.97 10.29 36.67
C ARG A 94 5.49 10.46 36.64
N MET A 95 6.07 10.65 35.46
CA MET A 95 7.52 10.86 35.29
C MET A 95 8.01 12.11 36.07
N ARG A 96 7.24 13.20 36.00
CA ARG A 96 7.53 14.43 36.73
C ARG A 96 7.48 14.21 38.24
N ARG A 97 6.48 13.50 38.76
CA ARG A 97 6.36 13.17 40.19
C ARG A 97 7.56 12.36 40.68
N ILE A 98 7.90 11.27 39.99
CA ILE A 98 9.06 10.42 40.34
C ILE A 98 10.37 11.22 40.35
N SER A 99 10.55 12.11 39.36
CA SER A 99 11.75 12.94 39.28
C SER A 99 11.86 13.93 40.44
N LEU A 100 10.73 14.52 40.84
CA LEU A 100 10.66 15.45 41.97
C LEU A 100 10.90 14.73 43.31
N GLU A 101 10.25 13.59 43.50
CA GLU A 101 10.40 12.75 44.70
C GLU A 101 11.87 12.33 44.87
N ASN A 102 12.50 11.81 43.81
CA ASN A 102 13.90 11.43 43.87
C ASN A 102 14.84 12.61 44.20
N GLY A 103 14.55 13.79 43.65
CA GLY A 103 15.27 15.03 43.99
C GLY A 103 15.09 15.42 45.46
N TYR A 104 13.87 15.31 45.98
CA TYR A 104 13.54 15.56 47.38
C TYR A 104 14.28 14.60 48.30
N GLN A 105 14.21 13.28 48.05
CA GLN A 105 14.92 12.27 48.85
C GLN A 105 16.43 12.53 48.89
N LEU A 106 17.03 12.94 47.76
CA LEU A 106 18.45 13.29 47.72
C LEU A 106 18.78 14.50 48.61
N VAL A 107 17.95 15.55 48.57
CA VAL A 107 18.12 16.73 49.41
C VAL A 107 17.91 16.39 50.88
N LEU A 108 16.92 15.55 51.19
CA LEU A 108 16.59 15.07 52.52
C LEU A 108 17.78 14.37 53.17
N VAL A 109 18.38 13.39 52.48
CA VAL A 109 19.57 12.66 52.96
C VAL A 109 20.75 13.61 53.18
N ARG A 110 20.98 14.57 52.25
CA ARG A 110 22.05 15.57 52.40
C ARG A 110 21.84 16.49 53.60
N LEU A 111 20.59 16.86 53.89
CA LEU A 111 20.25 17.69 55.03
C LEU A 111 20.50 16.94 56.34
N GLN A 112 20.00 15.70 56.43
CA GLN A 112 20.17 14.84 57.61
C GLN A 112 21.63 14.53 57.91
N THR A 113 22.45 14.26 56.88
CA THR A 113 23.89 14.02 57.06
C THR A 113 24.65 15.24 57.57
N ARG A 114 24.24 16.47 57.20
CA ARG A 114 24.86 17.71 57.69
C ARG A 114 24.33 18.16 59.05
N HIS A 115 23.07 17.86 59.33
CA HIS A 115 22.38 18.30 60.54
C HIS A 115 21.55 17.15 61.14
N PRO A 116 22.17 16.21 61.88
CA PRO A 116 21.53 14.98 62.36
C PRO A 116 20.40 15.13 63.38
N GLY A 117 20.00 16.36 63.73
CA GLY A 117 18.93 16.67 64.68
C GLY A 117 17.84 17.57 64.11
N VAL A 118 17.81 17.79 62.79
CA VAL A 118 16.73 18.52 62.13
C VAL A 118 15.54 17.59 61.95
N GLU A 119 14.46 17.88 62.66
CA GLU A 119 13.15 17.27 62.43
C GLU A 119 12.53 17.86 61.16
N ILE A 120 12.03 17.00 60.28
CA ILE A 120 11.41 17.40 59.02
C ILE A 120 9.96 16.95 59.09
N GLU A 121 9.06 17.91 58.88
CA GLU A 121 7.62 17.68 58.77
C GLU A 121 7.31 16.69 57.64
N GLU A 122 6.21 15.93 57.77
CA GLU A 122 5.88 14.75 56.95
C GLU A 122 6.25 14.88 55.47
N ASP A 123 6.84 13.81 54.93
CA ASP A 123 7.27 13.74 53.53
C ASP A 123 6.05 13.90 52.60
N PRO A 124 5.99 14.96 51.78
CA PRO A 124 4.86 15.24 50.89
C PRO A 124 4.62 14.16 49.81
N PHE A 125 5.55 13.22 49.63
CA PHE A 125 5.45 12.14 48.65
C PHE A 125 5.02 10.80 49.25
N VAL A 126 4.96 10.69 50.58
CA VAL A 126 4.40 9.52 51.25
C VAL A 126 2.91 9.44 50.96
N LEU A 127 2.45 8.27 50.48
CA LEU A 127 1.03 7.99 50.33
C LEU A 127 0.41 7.97 51.72
N LEU A 128 -0.50 8.90 51.98
CA LEU A 128 -1.23 8.93 53.23
C LEU A 128 -2.22 7.76 53.27
N PRO A 129 -2.55 7.22 54.45
CA PRO A 129 -3.58 6.20 54.58
C PRO A 129 -4.94 6.69 54.06
N GLU A 130 -5.25 8.00 54.13
CA GLU A 130 -6.42 8.58 53.47
C GLU A 130 -6.41 8.44 51.93
N ASP A 131 -5.23 8.41 51.30
CA ASP A 131 -5.09 8.19 49.86
C ASP A 131 -5.19 6.70 49.49
N ALA A 132 -5.11 5.78 50.46
CA ALA A 132 -5.24 4.34 50.24
C ALA A 132 -6.70 3.89 50.03
N ASP A 133 -7.66 4.65 50.56
CA ASP A 133 -9.10 4.43 50.36
C ASP A 133 -9.63 5.06 49.05
N VAL A 134 -8.78 5.81 48.34
CA VAL A 134 -9.11 6.33 47.01
C VAL A 134 -8.97 5.16 46.01
N PRO A 135 -10.05 4.71 45.37
CA PRO A 135 -9.98 3.59 44.44
C PRO A 135 -9.07 3.96 43.26
N MET A 136 -7.85 3.43 43.26
CA MET A 136 -7.00 3.40 42.07
C MET A 136 -7.36 2.14 41.29
N ALA A 137 -7.77 2.30 40.03
CA ALA A 137 -7.96 1.17 39.14
C ALA A 137 -6.64 0.39 39.01
N ASP A 138 -6.65 -0.88 39.42
CA ASP A 138 -5.48 -1.78 39.42
C ASP A 138 -4.86 -1.92 38.03
N GLU A 139 -5.69 -1.82 36.98
CA GLU A 139 -5.28 -1.91 35.59
C GLU A 139 -6.04 -0.87 34.74
N GLN A 140 -5.34 0.20 34.33
CA GLN A 140 -5.84 1.07 33.27
C GLN A 140 -5.27 0.56 31.93
N PRO A 141 -6.11 0.06 31.00
CA PRO A 141 -5.64 -0.43 29.72
C PRO A 141 -4.98 0.71 28.94
N PHE A 142 -3.81 0.45 28.37
CA PHE A 142 -3.11 1.41 27.49
C PHE A 142 -3.88 1.78 26.21
N ASN A 143 -5.03 1.15 25.96
CA ASN A 143 -5.82 1.22 24.74
C ASN A 143 -6.94 2.30 24.78
N ASP A 144 -6.81 3.36 25.60
CA ASP A 144 -7.86 4.39 25.77
C ASP A 144 -9.27 3.83 26.00
N SER A 145 -9.36 2.58 26.49
CA SER A 145 -10.63 1.90 26.68
C SER A 145 -11.28 2.49 27.93
N PRO A 146 -12.61 2.73 27.92
CA PRO A 146 -13.28 3.24 29.09
C PRO A 146 -13.06 2.29 30.26
N PRO A 147 -12.91 2.81 31.49
CA PRO A 147 -12.78 1.95 32.67
C PRO A 147 -14.02 1.04 32.77
N PRO A 148 -13.86 -0.21 33.25
CA PRO A 148 -15.00 -1.08 33.49
C PRO A 148 -15.98 -0.42 34.49
N PRO A 149 -17.30 -0.63 34.33
CA PRO A 149 -18.31 -0.05 35.21
C PRO A 149 -18.13 -0.55 36.65
N GLU A 150 -18.28 0.34 37.61
CA GLU A 150 -18.28 0.04 39.04
C GLU A 150 -19.48 -0.87 39.39
N GLU A 151 -19.21 -2.01 40.04
CA GLU A 151 -20.23 -2.91 40.64
C GLU A 151 -20.73 -2.39 42.00
#